data_AF-A0A841E5T9-F1
#
_entry.id   AF-A0A841E5T9-F1
#
_cell.length_a   1.000
_cell.length_b   1.000
_cell.length_c   1.000
_cell.angle_alpha   90.00
_cell.angle_beta   90.00
_cell.angle_gamma   90.00
#
_symmetry.space_group_name_H-M   'P 1'
#
loop_
_entity.id
_entity.type
_entity.pdbx_description
1 polymer ?
#
loop_
_entity_poly.entity_id
_entity_poly.type
_entity_poly.pdbx_seq_one_letter_code
_entity_poly.pdbx_strand_id
1 'polypeptide(L)'
;MVSRKYEQRLRAESAERTRRRILDALYQRLSEAPTEPVSIDRVAKLAGVARPTVYQVFGSRAGLFEALGADLLYRGGFAQMLQEAAQPDARDGLRGAIRGVVRIYAANIDVVRALSSMARLDAAAAGGAIRRMEEGRLTGAADLAGRLAEQGWLRSEVSVERATDLLWLLTSFEGVDLLHTGRSRAPEEIADTLIAAAEQSLLQ
;
A
#
# COMPACT_ATOMS: atom_id res chain seq x y z
N MET A 1 36.36 21.39 16.39
CA MET A 1 35.16 22.08 15.85
C MET A 1 34.45 21.15 14.91
N VAL A 2 33.20 20.79 15.23
CA VAL A 2 32.38 19.95 14.36
C VAL A 2 31.83 20.83 13.22
N SER A 3 31.93 20.36 11.98
CA SER A 3 31.50 21.12 10.80
C SER A 3 29.98 21.26 10.74
N ARG A 4 29.48 22.43 10.31
CA ARG A 4 28.05 22.73 10.10
C ARG A 4 27.32 21.65 9.27
N LYS A 5 28.03 21.01 8.33
CA LYS A 5 27.50 19.91 7.49
C LYS A 5 27.28 18.61 8.29
N TYR A 6 28.11 18.32 9.28
CA TYR A 6 27.98 17.16 10.15
C TYR A 6 26.82 17.33 11.15
N GLU A 7 26.65 18.52 11.73
CA GLU A 7 25.49 18.82 12.61
C GLU A 7 24.16 18.77 11.86
N GLN A 8 24.13 19.23 10.60
CA GLN A 8 22.95 19.09 9.74
C GLN A 8 22.62 17.62 9.47
N ARG A 9 23.62 16.78 9.20
CA ARG A 9 23.43 15.34 8.97
C ARG A 9 22.91 14.64 10.23
N LEU A 10 23.51 14.89 11.38
CA LEU A 10 23.06 14.31 12.67
C LEU A 10 21.62 14.71 13.02
N ARG A 11 21.25 15.98 12.76
CA ARG A 11 19.86 16.44 12.96
C ARG A 11 18.88 15.75 12.02
N ALA A 12 19.24 15.57 10.75
CA ALA A 12 18.41 14.85 9.79
C ALA A 12 18.22 13.37 10.19
N GLU A 13 19.29 12.69 10.58
CA GLU A 13 19.24 11.31 11.08
C GLU A 13 18.37 11.17 12.34
N SER A 14 18.45 12.14 13.26
CA SER A 14 17.62 12.16 14.47
C SER A 14 16.13 12.39 14.16
N ALA A 15 15.85 13.28 13.21
CA ALA A 15 14.48 13.53 12.74
C ALA A 15 13.89 12.28 12.08
N GLU A 16 14.66 11.57 11.25
CA GLU A 16 14.20 10.34 10.60
C GLU A 16 13.95 9.21 11.61
N ARG A 17 14.84 9.02 12.60
CA ARG A 17 14.59 8.06 13.68
C ARG A 17 13.30 8.37 14.45
N THR A 18 13.03 9.66 14.70
CA THR A 18 11.81 10.09 15.38
C THR A 18 10.57 9.82 14.51
N ARG A 19 10.64 10.14 13.22
CA ARG A 19 9.59 9.85 12.24
C ARG A 19 9.28 8.35 12.20
N ARG A 20 10.29 7.50 12.13
CA ARG A 20 10.11 6.04 12.08
C ARG A 20 9.48 5.49 13.36
N ARG A 21 9.94 5.93 14.54
CA ARG A 21 9.34 5.53 15.83
C ARG A 21 7.85 5.86 15.92
N ILE A 22 7.44 7.01 15.39
CA ILE A 22 6.02 7.41 15.39
C ILE A 22 5.21 6.53 14.42
N LEU A 23 5.74 6.21 13.25
CA LEU A 23 5.10 5.30 12.30
C LEU A 23 4.99 3.87 12.85
N ASP A 24 6.05 3.36 13.49
CA ASP A 24 6.05 2.05 14.15
C ASP A 24 4.98 1.99 15.26
N ALA A 25 4.88 3.03 16.09
CA ALA A 25 3.87 3.12 17.15
C ALA A 25 2.43 3.17 16.60
N LEU A 26 2.22 3.91 15.50
CA LEU A 26 0.91 3.96 14.83
C LEU A 26 0.56 2.61 14.19
N TYR A 27 1.51 1.99 13.51
CA TYR A 27 1.37 0.66 12.91
C TYR A 27 1.02 -0.38 13.97
N GLN A 28 1.77 -0.42 15.08
CA GLN A 28 1.51 -1.32 16.21
C GLN A 28 0.09 -1.10 16.75
N ARG A 29 -0.30 0.16 16.99
CA ARG A 29 -1.61 0.48 17.54
C ARG A 29 -2.75 0.02 16.64
N LEU A 30 -2.61 0.17 15.32
CA LEU A 30 -3.61 -0.26 14.35
C LEU A 30 -3.65 -1.78 14.19
N SER A 31 -2.51 -2.46 14.36
CA SER A 31 -2.43 -3.92 14.29
C SER A 31 -3.05 -4.58 15.52
N GLU A 32 -2.82 -4.04 16.73
CA GLU A 32 -3.31 -4.62 17.98
C GLU A 32 -4.81 -4.39 18.21
N ALA A 33 -5.34 -3.26 17.76
CA ALA A 33 -6.74 -2.89 17.97
C ALA A 33 -7.30 -2.12 16.76
N PRO A 34 -7.51 -2.80 15.61
CA PRO A 34 -7.90 -2.20 14.33
C PRO A 34 -9.29 -1.55 14.34
N THR A 35 -10.17 -1.93 15.28
CA THR A 35 -11.54 -1.41 15.40
C THR A 35 -11.66 -0.23 16.38
N GLU A 36 -10.63 0.03 17.17
CA GLU A 36 -10.64 1.14 18.14
C GLU A 36 -10.18 2.46 17.50
N PRO A 37 -10.77 3.61 17.88
CA PRO A 37 -10.33 4.91 17.40
C PRO A 37 -8.84 5.18 17.66
N VAL A 38 -8.15 5.76 16.67
CA VAL A 38 -6.75 6.17 16.83
C VAL A 38 -6.67 7.45 17.66
N SER A 39 -5.92 7.38 18.76
CA SER A 39 -5.57 8.54 19.59
C SER A 39 -4.11 8.95 19.35
N ILE A 40 -3.90 10.21 18.95
CA ILE A 40 -2.56 10.77 18.75
C ILE A 40 -1.78 10.81 20.07
N ASP A 41 -2.44 10.99 21.22
CA ASP A 41 -1.78 10.93 22.53
C ASP A 41 -1.22 9.55 22.83
N ARG A 42 -1.99 8.49 22.51
CA ARG A 42 -1.55 7.11 22.68
C ARG A 42 -0.39 6.78 21.74
N VAL A 43 -0.46 7.23 20.48
CA VAL A 43 0.64 7.09 19.50
C VAL A 43 1.89 7.80 19.99
N ALA A 44 1.79 9.04 20.48
CA ALA A 44 2.92 9.80 21.00
C ALA A 44 3.56 9.10 22.22
N LYS A 45 2.73 8.60 23.14
CA LYS A 45 3.18 7.83 24.31
C LYS A 45 3.92 6.55 23.90
N LEU A 46 3.35 5.75 22.99
CA LEU A 46 3.97 4.53 22.46
C LEU A 46 5.30 4.85 21.75
N ALA A 47 5.34 5.92 20.96
CA ALA A 47 6.53 6.37 20.27
C ALA A 47 7.58 6.99 21.21
N GLY A 48 7.25 7.28 22.47
CA GLY A 48 8.12 7.95 23.44
C GLY A 48 8.44 9.40 23.04
N VAL A 49 7.47 10.14 22.52
CA VAL A 49 7.56 11.55 22.14
C VAL A 49 6.40 12.37 22.71
N ALA A 50 6.53 13.70 22.73
CA ALA A 50 5.42 14.56 23.10
C ALA A 50 4.41 14.69 21.94
N ARG A 51 3.13 14.90 22.25
CA ARG A 51 2.07 15.10 21.24
C ARG A 51 2.42 16.20 20.21
N PRO A 52 2.95 17.39 20.59
CA PRO A 52 3.32 18.41 19.61
C PRO A 52 4.40 17.95 18.62
N THR A 53 5.30 17.04 19.03
CA THR A 53 6.34 16.48 18.15
C THR A 53 5.72 15.71 16.98
N VAL A 54 4.61 15.00 17.19
CA VAL A 54 3.90 14.30 16.11
C VAL A 54 3.43 15.31 15.05
N TYR A 55 2.81 16.41 15.46
CA TYR A 55 2.36 17.45 14.52
C TYR A 55 3.53 18.20 13.87
N GLN A 56 4.64 18.40 14.59
CA GLN A 56 5.85 18.99 13.99
C GLN A 56 6.45 18.11 12.89
N VAL A 57 6.41 16.78 13.05
CA VAL A 57 6.99 15.83 12.09
C VAL A 57 6.08 15.60 10.88
N PHE A 58 4.76 15.53 11.09
CA PHE A 58 3.81 15.14 10.04
C PHE A 58 2.90 16.29 9.56
N GLY A 59 2.98 17.47 10.18
CA GLY A 59 2.17 18.65 9.89
C GLY A 59 0.73 18.54 10.38
N SER A 60 0.08 17.41 10.14
CA SER A 60 -1.33 17.18 10.48
C SER A 60 -1.61 15.70 10.77
N ARG A 61 -2.81 15.44 11.28
CA ARG A 61 -3.33 14.06 11.40
C ARG A 61 -3.41 13.38 10.03
N ALA A 62 -3.81 14.13 9.00
CA ALA A 62 -3.82 13.65 7.63
C ALA A 62 -2.42 13.25 7.16
N GLY A 63 -1.43 14.14 7.33
CA GLY A 63 -0.04 13.87 6.97
C GLY A 63 0.58 12.65 7.67
N LEU A 64 0.12 12.33 8.90
CA LEU A 64 0.53 11.12 9.60
C LEU A 64 -0.01 9.84 8.95
N PHE A 65 -1.32 9.78 8.65
CA PHE A 65 -1.92 8.60 8.00
C PHE A 65 -1.45 8.42 6.57
N GLU A 66 -1.25 9.53 5.89
CA GLU A 66 -0.60 9.62 4.59
C GLU A 66 0.81 9.02 4.58
N ALA A 67 1.62 9.34 5.58
CA ALA A 67 2.93 8.75 5.77
C ALA A 67 2.84 7.25 6.12
N LEU A 68 1.83 6.85 6.90
CA LEU A 68 1.56 5.44 7.18
C LEU A 68 1.23 4.67 5.90
N GLY A 69 0.37 5.18 5.02
CA GLY A 69 0.04 4.51 3.75
C GLY A 69 1.29 4.20 2.91
N ALA A 70 2.21 5.16 2.80
CA ALA A 70 3.51 4.95 2.14
C ALA A 70 4.40 3.93 2.88
N ASP A 71 4.40 3.97 4.21
CA ASP A 71 5.14 3.04 5.05
C ASP A 71 4.62 1.59 4.92
N LEU A 72 3.32 1.39 4.76
CA LEU A 72 2.71 0.08 4.51
C LEU A 72 3.17 -0.53 3.18
N LEU A 73 3.24 0.26 2.12
CA LEU A 73 3.79 -0.18 0.83
C LEU A 73 5.26 -0.62 1.00
N TYR A 74 6.06 0.17 1.72
CA TYR A 74 7.45 -0.18 2.00
C TYR A 74 7.57 -1.49 2.80
N ARG A 75 6.83 -1.63 3.91
CA ARG A 75 6.80 -2.85 4.74
C ARG A 75 6.35 -4.09 3.98
N GLY A 76 5.37 -3.92 3.09
CA GLY A 76 4.79 -4.99 2.29
C GLY A 76 5.67 -5.46 1.12
N GLY A 77 6.81 -4.82 0.87
CA GLY A 77 7.71 -5.21 -0.22
C GLY A 77 7.35 -4.60 -1.57
N PHE A 78 6.83 -3.37 -1.62
CA PHE A 78 6.51 -2.67 -2.87
C PHE A 78 7.67 -2.62 -3.87
N ALA A 79 8.91 -2.46 -3.40
CA ALA A 79 10.08 -2.49 -4.27
C ALA A 79 10.24 -3.85 -4.97
N GLN A 80 10.04 -4.96 -4.26
CA GLN A 80 10.06 -6.30 -4.82
C GLN A 80 8.89 -6.49 -5.81
N MET A 81 7.69 -6.05 -5.45
CA MET A 81 6.53 -6.10 -6.36
C MET A 81 6.79 -5.36 -7.67
N LEU A 82 7.42 -4.17 -7.64
CA LEU A 82 7.81 -3.45 -8.86
C LEU A 82 8.81 -4.23 -9.72
N GLN A 83 9.79 -4.91 -9.11
CA GLN A 83 10.73 -5.77 -9.86
C GLN A 83 10.01 -6.98 -10.48
N GLU A 84 9.08 -7.58 -9.76
CA GLU A 84 8.25 -8.70 -10.22
C GLU A 84 7.28 -8.26 -11.34
N ALA A 85 6.76 -7.04 -11.29
CA ALA A 85 5.91 -6.47 -12.35
C ALA A 85 6.71 -6.08 -13.61
N ALA A 86 8.00 -5.78 -13.45
CA ALA A 86 8.87 -5.32 -14.53
C ALA A 86 9.46 -6.44 -15.39
N GLN A 87 9.11 -7.72 -15.17
CA GLN A 87 9.63 -8.86 -15.93
C GLN A 87 9.52 -8.66 -17.45
N PRO A 88 10.48 -9.11 -18.27
CA PRO A 88 10.47 -8.87 -19.72
C PRO A 88 9.20 -9.34 -20.42
N ASP A 89 8.71 -10.55 -20.10
CA ASP A 89 7.39 -11.02 -20.53
C ASP A 89 6.31 -10.38 -19.64
N ALA A 90 5.40 -9.62 -20.24
CA ALA A 90 4.35 -8.93 -19.51
C ALA A 90 3.35 -9.88 -18.82
N ARG A 91 3.24 -11.15 -19.24
CA ARG A 91 2.44 -12.17 -18.55
C ARG A 91 3.09 -12.59 -17.23
N ASP A 92 4.42 -12.69 -17.21
CA ASP A 92 5.15 -12.93 -15.97
C ASP A 92 5.12 -11.69 -15.08
N GLY A 93 5.17 -10.50 -15.68
CA GLY A 93 4.92 -9.23 -15.00
C GLY A 93 3.55 -9.18 -14.33
N LEU A 94 2.49 -9.63 -15.03
CA LEU A 94 1.13 -9.71 -14.49
C LEU A 94 1.05 -10.62 -13.26
N ARG A 95 1.60 -11.83 -13.38
CA ARG A 95 1.66 -12.81 -12.30
C ARG A 95 2.45 -12.28 -11.10
N GLY A 96 3.58 -11.63 -11.36
CA GLY A 96 4.42 -11.00 -10.36
C GLY A 96 3.73 -9.86 -9.62
N ALA A 97 3.09 -8.95 -10.38
CA ALA A 97 2.35 -7.82 -9.83
C ALA A 97 1.21 -8.28 -8.90
N ILE A 98 0.40 -9.26 -9.33
CA ILE A 98 -0.71 -9.77 -8.52
C ILE A 98 -0.20 -10.42 -7.23
N ARG A 99 0.83 -11.28 -7.30
CA ARG A 99 1.45 -11.88 -6.11
C ARG A 99 2.01 -10.81 -5.17
N GLY A 100 2.68 -9.80 -5.72
CA GLY A 100 3.22 -8.68 -4.97
C GLY A 100 2.14 -7.87 -4.25
N VAL A 101 1.04 -7.53 -4.93
CA VAL A 101 -0.10 -6.81 -4.31
C VAL A 101 -0.73 -7.62 -3.18
N VAL A 102 -1.01 -8.91 -3.41
CA VAL A 102 -1.59 -9.78 -2.38
C VAL A 102 -0.66 -9.89 -1.17
N ARG A 103 0.66 -10.02 -1.39
CA ARG A 103 1.67 -10.04 -0.33
C ARG A 103 1.69 -8.75 0.51
N ILE A 104 1.61 -7.59 -0.15
CA ILE A 104 1.56 -6.28 0.52
C ILE A 104 0.32 -6.18 1.41
N TYR A 105 -0.84 -6.59 0.91
CA TYR A 105 -2.07 -6.59 1.70
C TYR A 105 -2.01 -7.61 2.84
N ALA A 106 -1.61 -8.85 2.58
CA ALA A 106 -1.56 -9.91 3.58
C ALA A 106 -0.66 -9.54 4.77
N ALA A 107 0.46 -8.85 4.52
CA ALA A 107 1.36 -8.38 5.58
C ALA A 107 0.76 -7.27 6.47
N ASN A 108 -0.31 -6.61 6.01
CA ASN A 108 -0.81 -5.36 6.60
C ASN A 108 -2.33 -5.30 6.69
N ILE A 109 -3.03 -6.43 6.57
CA ILE A 109 -4.45 -6.44 6.18
C ILE A 109 -5.35 -5.71 7.19
N ASP A 110 -5.07 -5.89 8.49
CA ASP A 110 -5.81 -5.23 9.56
C ASP A 110 -5.58 -3.72 9.59
N VAL A 111 -4.34 -3.29 9.29
CA VAL A 111 -3.98 -1.87 9.26
C VAL A 111 -4.59 -1.18 8.05
N VAL A 112 -4.56 -1.83 6.87
CA VAL A 112 -5.22 -1.32 5.67
C VAL A 112 -6.74 -1.26 5.89
N ARG A 113 -7.35 -2.28 6.52
CA ARG A 113 -8.78 -2.28 6.85
C ARG A 113 -9.17 -1.15 7.79
N ALA A 114 -8.37 -0.90 8.82
CA ALA A 114 -8.58 0.19 9.76
C ALA A 114 -8.45 1.55 9.06
N LEU A 115 -7.45 1.71 8.18
CA LEU A 115 -7.24 2.93 7.40
C LEU A 115 -8.41 3.19 6.43
N SER A 116 -8.88 2.17 5.72
CA SER A 116 -10.04 2.25 4.83
C SER A 116 -11.32 2.59 5.59
N SER A 117 -11.51 2.03 6.78
CA SER A 117 -12.65 2.35 7.64
C SER A 117 -12.59 3.79 8.15
N MET A 118 -11.42 4.26 8.58
CA MET A 118 -11.22 5.66 8.98
C MET A 118 -11.46 6.63 7.82
N ALA A 119 -11.00 6.31 6.60
CA ALA A 119 -11.20 7.16 5.42
C ALA A 119 -12.68 7.31 5.04
N ARG A 120 -13.50 6.27 5.27
CA ARG A 120 -14.97 6.32 5.06
C ARG A 120 -15.69 7.17 6.11
N LEU A 121 -15.21 7.19 7.35
CA LEU A 121 -15.81 7.96 8.45
C LEU A 121 -15.33 9.42 8.48
N ASP A 122 -14.07 9.66 8.17
CA ASP A 122 -13.42 10.98 8.14
C ASP A 122 -12.40 11.03 7.00
N ALA A 123 -12.88 11.43 5.82
CA ALA A 123 -12.06 11.57 4.63
C ALA A 123 -10.96 12.64 4.78
N ALA A 124 -11.17 13.68 5.61
CA ALA A 124 -10.17 14.70 5.85
C ALA A 124 -8.99 14.17 6.67
N ALA A 125 -9.24 13.20 7.56
CA ALA A 125 -8.19 12.56 8.33
C ALA A 125 -7.44 11.48 7.54
N ALA A 126 -8.11 10.53 6.87
CA ALA A 126 -7.43 9.37 6.29
C ALA A 126 -7.61 9.19 4.77
N GLY A 127 -8.49 9.96 4.14
CA GLY A 127 -8.81 9.81 2.72
C GLY A 127 -7.63 10.07 1.78
N GLY A 128 -6.71 10.97 2.15
CA GLY A 128 -5.49 11.21 1.37
C GLY A 128 -4.57 9.99 1.26
N ALA A 129 -4.50 9.17 2.32
CA ALA A 129 -3.67 7.97 2.34
C ALA A 129 -4.22 6.90 1.37
N ILE A 130 -5.51 6.60 1.46
CA ILE A 130 -6.18 5.64 0.58
C ILE A 130 -6.12 6.08 -0.88
N ARG A 131 -6.43 7.36 -1.15
CA ARG A 131 -6.41 7.91 -2.51
C ARG A 131 -5.06 7.73 -3.19
N ARG A 132 -3.95 8.01 -2.48
CA ARG A 132 -2.62 7.84 -3.07
C ARG A 132 -2.22 6.40 -3.29
N MET A 133 -2.64 5.48 -2.42
CA MET A 133 -2.46 4.05 -2.66
C MET A 133 -3.20 3.62 -3.93
N GLU A 134 -4.44 4.08 -4.09
CA GLU A 134 -5.28 3.77 -5.25
C GLU A 134 -4.78 4.42 -6.55
N GLU A 135 -4.31 5.66 -6.50
CA GLU A 135 -3.67 6.35 -7.64
C GLU A 135 -2.44 5.58 -8.12
N GLY A 136 -1.54 5.19 -7.21
CA GLY A 136 -0.36 4.40 -7.56
C GLY A 136 -0.71 3.02 -8.13
N ARG A 137 -1.74 2.37 -7.58
CA ARG A 137 -2.24 1.08 -8.07
C ARG A 137 -2.87 1.19 -9.45
N LEU A 138 -3.61 2.27 -9.72
CA LEU A 138 -4.18 2.56 -11.03
C LEU A 138 -3.08 2.82 -12.07
N THR A 139 -2.06 3.61 -11.74
CA THR A 139 -0.89 3.81 -12.62
C THR A 139 -0.21 2.49 -12.93
N GLY A 140 0.06 1.64 -11.92
CA GLY A 140 0.68 0.33 -12.16
C GLY A 140 -0.18 -0.62 -13.00
N ALA A 141 -1.50 -0.59 -12.82
CA ALA A 141 -2.44 -1.35 -13.64
C ALA A 141 -2.43 -0.89 -15.10
N ALA A 142 -2.39 0.42 -15.34
CA ALA A 142 -2.33 1.01 -16.68
C ALA A 142 -1.03 0.65 -17.41
N ASP A 143 0.11 0.77 -16.71
CA ASP A 143 1.42 0.42 -17.26
C ASP A 143 1.48 -1.06 -17.68
N LEU A 144 0.98 -1.95 -16.81
CA LEU A 144 0.95 -3.38 -17.09
C LEU A 144 -0.02 -3.73 -18.25
N ALA A 145 -1.19 -3.10 -18.31
CA ALA A 145 -2.12 -3.25 -19.41
C ALA A 145 -1.52 -2.79 -20.75
N GLY A 146 -0.81 -1.66 -20.75
CA GLY A 146 -0.09 -1.16 -21.93
C GLY A 146 0.96 -2.16 -22.42
N ARG A 147 1.78 -2.69 -21.50
CA ARG A 147 2.79 -3.71 -21.83
C ARG A 147 2.19 -5.00 -22.38
N LEU A 148 1.06 -5.47 -21.82
CA LEU A 148 0.34 -6.64 -22.34
C LEU A 148 -0.15 -6.39 -23.77
N ALA A 149 -0.62 -5.18 -24.10
CA ALA A 149 -1.06 -4.83 -25.44
C ALA A 149 0.12 -4.73 -26.43
N GLU A 150 1.19 -4.04 -26.04
CA GLU A 150 2.40 -3.87 -26.87
C GLU A 150 3.04 -5.20 -27.26
N GLN A 151 3.00 -6.19 -26.36
CA GLN A 151 3.52 -7.53 -26.61
C GLN A 151 2.50 -8.45 -27.30
N GLY A 152 1.30 -7.97 -27.61
CA GLY A 152 0.26 -8.75 -28.27
C GLY A 152 -0.29 -9.87 -27.40
N TRP A 153 -0.34 -9.70 -26.07
CA TRP A 153 -0.94 -10.69 -25.17
C TRP A 153 -2.42 -10.47 -24.90
N LEU A 154 -2.93 -9.25 -25.09
CA LEU A 154 -4.36 -8.99 -24.88
C LEU A 154 -5.22 -9.68 -25.94
N ARG A 155 -6.37 -10.20 -25.50
CA ARG A 155 -7.46 -10.64 -26.38
C ARG A 155 -7.88 -9.50 -27.32
N SER A 156 -8.29 -9.86 -28.53
CA SER A 156 -8.65 -8.92 -29.60
C SER A 156 -9.75 -7.92 -29.22
N GLU A 157 -10.65 -8.31 -28.33
CA GLU A 157 -11.79 -7.54 -27.85
C GLU A 157 -11.49 -6.70 -26.60
N VAL A 158 -10.31 -6.84 -26.00
CA VAL A 158 -9.92 -6.16 -24.76
C VAL A 158 -9.02 -4.97 -25.07
N SER A 159 -9.54 -3.75 -24.85
CA SER A 159 -8.74 -2.53 -24.93
C SER A 159 -7.79 -2.39 -23.73
N VAL A 160 -6.75 -1.55 -23.87
CA VAL A 160 -5.84 -1.20 -22.75
C VAL A 160 -6.62 -0.58 -21.58
N GLU A 161 -7.60 0.27 -21.85
CA GLU A 161 -8.48 0.87 -20.84
C GLU A 161 -9.27 -0.22 -20.10
N ARG A 162 -9.88 -1.16 -20.84
CA ARG A 162 -10.62 -2.26 -20.25
C ARG A 162 -9.73 -3.19 -19.43
N ALA A 163 -8.51 -3.47 -19.92
CA ALA A 163 -7.52 -4.25 -19.18
C ALA A 163 -7.10 -3.54 -17.89
N THR A 164 -6.90 -2.22 -17.93
CA THR A 164 -6.59 -1.40 -16.76
C THR A 164 -7.68 -1.49 -15.71
N ASP A 165 -8.95 -1.33 -16.11
CA ASP A 165 -10.10 -1.46 -15.22
C ASP A 165 -10.20 -2.84 -14.57
N LEU A 166 -9.99 -3.90 -15.36
CA LEU A 166 -10.03 -5.27 -14.85
C LEU A 166 -8.89 -5.54 -13.87
N LEU A 167 -7.68 -5.11 -14.16
CA LEU A 167 -6.55 -5.23 -13.24
C LEU A 167 -6.78 -4.43 -11.96
N TRP A 168 -7.30 -3.21 -12.07
CA TRP A 168 -7.62 -2.36 -10.93
C TRP A 168 -8.80 -2.93 -10.10
N LEU A 169 -9.76 -3.59 -10.72
CA LEU A 169 -10.84 -4.28 -10.00
C LEU A 169 -10.33 -5.53 -9.26
N LEU A 170 -9.64 -6.42 -9.99
CA LEU A 170 -9.19 -7.71 -9.48
C LEU A 170 -8.16 -7.57 -8.36
N THR A 171 -7.32 -6.54 -8.40
CA THR A 171 -6.29 -6.27 -7.40
C THR A 171 -6.74 -5.30 -6.29
N SER A 172 -8.05 -5.03 -6.17
CA SER A 172 -8.59 -4.16 -5.12
C SER A 172 -8.39 -4.75 -3.73
N PHE A 173 -8.26 -3.87 -2.72
CA PHE A 173 -8.20 -4.29 -1.33
C PHE A 173 -9.47 -5.07 -0.93
N GLU A 174 -10.65 -4.61 -1.36
CA GLU A 174 -11.93 -5.25 -1.07
C GLU A 174 -11.98 -6.69 -1.58
N GLY A 175 -11.47 -6.95 -2.80
CA GLY A 175 -11.42 -8.31 -3.36
C GLY A 175 -10.50 -9.23 -2.57
N VAL A 176 -9.32 -8.74 -2.20
CA VAL A 176 -8.34 -9.49 -1.40
C VAL A 176 -8.85 -9.72 0.03
N ASP A 177 -9.39 -8.70 0.69
CA ASP A 177 -9.93 -8.78 2.05
C ASP A 177 -11.15 -9.70 2.13
N LEU A 178 -12.02 -9.70 1.11
CA LEU A 178 -13.17 -10.61 1.03
C LEU A 178 -12.73 -12.09 0.96
N LEU A 179 -11.71 -12.41 0.17
CA LEU A 179 -11.20 -13.79 0.08
C LEU A 179 -10.43 -14.19 1.35
N HIS A 180 -9.69 -13.26 1.94
CA HIS A 180 -8.95 -13.51 3.18
C HIS A 180 -9.89 -13.70 4.38
N THR A 181 -10.78 -12.75 4.64
CA THR A 181 -11.64 -12.78 5.84
C THR A 181 -12.90 -13.61 5.64
N GLY A 182 -13.56 -13.50 4.47
CA GLY A 182 -14.83 -14.16 4.19
C GLY A 182 -14.68 -15.63 3.80
N ARG A 183 -13.50 -16.04 3.32
CA ARG A 183 -13.22 -17.42 2.88
C ARG A 183 -11.99 -18.06 3.52
N SER A 184 -11.29 -17.35 4.41
CA SER A 184 -10.09 -17.84 5.11
C SER A 184 -9.01 -18.38 4.17
N ARG A 185 -8.89 -17.79 2.98
CA ARG A 185 -7.90 -18.21 1.98
C ARG A 185 -6.50 -17.72 2.35
N ALA A 186 -5.51 -18.58 2.11
CA ALA A 186 -4.12 -18.21 2.22
C ALA A 186 -3.75 -17.19 1.12
N PRO A 187 -2.77 -16.29 1.36
CA PRO A 187 -2.34 -15.30 0.37
C PRO A 187 -2.00 -15.92 -1.00
N GLU A 188 -1.39 -17.10 -1.02
CA GLU A 188 -1.04 -17.82 -2.23
C GLU A 188 -2.29 -18.26 -3.02
N GLU A 189 -3.30 -18.80 -2.34
CA GLU A 189 -4.58 -19.19 -2.97
C GLU A 189 -5.32 -17.97 -3.53
N ILE A 190 -5.26 -16.83 -2.84
CA ILE A 190 -5.85 -15.57 -3.30
C ILE A 190 -5.14 -15.12 -4.57
N ALA A 191 -3.81 -15.08 -4.56
CA ALA A 191 -3.03 -14.66 -5.71
C ALA A 191 -3.28 -15.57 -6.92
N ASP A 192 -3.30 -16.89 -6.74
CA ASP A 192 -3.57 -17.83 -7.83
C ASP A 192 -4.99 -17.66 -8.39
N THR A 193 -5.99 -17.39 -7.54
CA THR A 193 -7.36 -17.08 -7.97
C THR A 193 -7.40 -15.81 -8.82
N LEU A 194 -6.75 -14.74 -8.37
CA LEU A 194 -6.73 -13.46 -9.08
C LEU A 194 -5.94 -13.55 -10.39
N ILE A 195 -4.84 -14.31 -10.41
CA ILE A 195 -4.07 -14.59 -11.63
C ILE A 195 -4.95 -15.33 -12.63
N ALA A 196 -5.59 -16.43 -12.23
CA ALA A 196 -6.45 -17.19 -13.13
C ALA A 196 -7.58 -16.31 -13.71
N ALA A 197 -8.21 -15.47 -12.89
CA ALA A 197 -9.24 -14.54 -13.34
C ALA A 197 -8.69 -13.48 -14.32
N ALA A 198 -7.50 -12.93 -14.06
CA ALA A 198 -6.87 -11.95 -14.94
C ALA A 198 -6.45 -12.58 -16.27
N GLU A 199 -5.85 -13.77 -16.25
CA GLU A 199 -5.44 -14.48 -17.46
C GLU A 199 -6.63 -14.83 -18.35
N GLN A 200 -7.70 -15.37 -17.76
CA GLN A 200 -8.93 -15.69 -18.49
C GLN A 200 -9.58 -14.44 -19.10
N SER A 201 -9.58 -13.32 -18.37
CA SER A 201 -10.25 -12.10 -18.81
C SER A 201 -9.44 -11.28 -19.81
N LEU A 202 -8.11 -11.38 -19.78
CA LEU A 202 -7.21 -10.47 -20.51
C LEU A 202 -6.45 -11.14 -21.64
N LEU A 203 -5.97 -12.37 -21.44
CA LEU A 203 -4.94 -12.96 -22.31
C LEU A 203 -5.55 -13.84 -23.40
N GLN A 204 -5.00 -13.74 -24.62
CA GLN A 204 -5.34 -14.61 -25.76
C GLN A 204 -4.67 -15.98 -25.71
#